data_AF-R0MQ21-F1
#
_entry.id   AF-R0MQ21-F1
#
_cell.length_a   1.000
_cell.length_b   1.000
_cell.length_c   1.000
_cell.angle_alpha   90.00
_cell.angle_beta   90.00
_cell.angle_gamma   90.00
#
_symmetry.space_group_name_H-M   'P 1'
#
loop_
_entity.id
_entity.type
_entity.pdbx_description
1 polymer ?
#
loop_
_entity_poly.entity_id
_entity_poly.type
_entity_poly.pdbx_seq_one_letter_code
_entity_poly.pdbx_strand_id
1 'polypeptide(L)'
;MNRSLIIITYITSIFCADYLDTFEEIGPYRNINKDTLNLKITENENYITVDFISQEFIAIYGTWSTGMFKIKSDSFCINTYSVIFWLDDIFTDKLSLEEVTNTLGDYVLKHRTPKEAFYKKADNLEFSLAIFKKDDLRKLAIGYKNYLASSKPLYDFERFDELEKMLQNCLFYFGVKYHNQTNRIPENLNEYELVIYKVNTSNSFSRPLTLIKKCAIDTTVAVFLMFILFGILIFGGRYSLSKYF
;
A
#
# COMPACT_ATOMS: atom_id res chain seq x y z
N MET A 1 9.71 1.27 30.64
CA MET A 1 9.79 0.66 29.29
C MET A 1 9.40 1.74 28.28
N ASN A 2 10.33 2.17 27.43
CA ASN A 2 10.12 3.32 26.54
C ASN A 2 9.01 3.01 25.52
N ARG A 3 7.84 3.67 25.67
CA ARG A 3 6.71 3.58 24.72
C ARG A 3 7.15 3.83 23.28
N SER A 4 8.19 4.65 23.09
CA SER A 4 8.79 4.96 21.80
C SER A 4 9.36 3.74 21.07
N LEU A 5 9.94 2.76 21.78
CA LEU A 5 10.54 1.59 21.14
C LEU A 5 9.46 0.65 20.56
N ILE A 6 8.36 0.44 21.29
CA ILE A 6 7.24 -0.38 20.84
C ILE A 6 6.54 0.26 19.64
N ILE A 7 6.35 1.59 19.67
CA ILE A 7 5.78 2.34 18.56
C ILE A 7 6.70 2.27 17.34
N ILE A 8 8.02 2.44 17.51
CA ILE A 8 8.99 2.35 16.41
C ILE A 8 9.00 0.94 15.81
N THR A 9 9.03 -0.12 16.62
CA THR A 9 8.99 -1.52 16.14
C THR A 9 7.66 -1.85 15.45
N TYR A 10 6.54 -1.33 15.97
CA TYR A 10 5.22 -1.53 15.37
C TYR A 10 5.11 -0.81 14.02
N ILE A 11 5.56 0.44 13.94
CA ILE A 11 5.61 1.22 12.70
C ILE A 11 6.55 0.56 11.68
N THR A 12 7.76 0.15 12.09
CA THR A 12 8.68 -0.59 11.19
C THR A 12 8.10 -1.93 10.76
N SER A 13 7.34 -2.65 11.59
CA SER A 13 6.67 -3.90 11.19
C SER A 13 5.51 -3.69 10.21
N ILE A 14 4.80 -2.56 10.30
CA ILE A 14 3.80 -2.15 9.31
C ILE A 14 4.47 -1.79 7.97
N PHE A 15 5.64 -1.13 8.01
CA PHE A 15 6.40 -0.79 6.80
C PHE A 15 7.26 -1.94 6.23
N CYS A 16 7.58 -2.97 7.01
CA CYS A 16 8.38 -4.13 6.58
C CYS A 16 7.55 -5.35 6.14
N ALA A 17 6.25 -5.40 6.43
CA ALA A 17 5.37 -6.36 5.78
C ALA A 17 5.05 -5.80 4.38
N ASP A 18 5.41 -6.57 3.34
CA ASP A 18 4.96 -6.35 1.97
C ASP A 18 3.42 -6.40 1.92
N TYR A 19 2.79 -5.30 2.31
CA TYR A 19 1.35 -5.09 2.33
C TYR A 19 0.88 -4.75 0.92
N LEU A 20 0.92 -5.73 0.04
CA LEU A 20 0.14 -5.75 -1.19
C LEU A 20 0.31 -7.11 -1.83
N ASP A 21 -0.29 -8.13 -1.21
CA ASP A 21 -0.45 -9.38 -1.91
C ASP A 21 -1.56 -10.25 -1.37
N THR A 22 -2.72 -10.18 -2.02
CA THR A 22 -3.30 -11.37 -2.69
C THR A 22 -4.54 -10.97 -3.50
N PHE A 23 -4.40 -10.08 -4.48
CA PHE A 23 -5.41 -10.04 -5.53
C PHE A 23 -5.03 -11.10 -6.57
N GLU A 24 -5.85 -12.13 -6.69
CA GLU A 24 -5.67 -13.11 -7.75
C GLU A 24 -6.16 -12.47 -9.04
N GLU A 25 -5.22 -12.06 -9.88
CA GLU A 25 -5.50 -11.63 -11.25
C GLU A 25 -6.11 -12.82 -12.00
N ILE A 26 -7.37 -12.70 -12.41
CA ILE A 26 -8.05 -13.77 -13.18
C ILE A 26 -7.56 -13.76 -14.65
N GLY A 27 -6.61 -12.89 -14.98
CA GLY A 27 -6.04 -12.70 -16.29
C GLY A 27 -6.52 -11.41 -16.98
N PRO A 28 -5.94 -11.11 -18.16
CA PRO A 28 -6.28 -9.93 -18.94
C PRO A 28 -7.74 -9.99 -19.44
N TYR A 29 -8.50 -8.94 -19.17
CA TYR A 29 -9.90 -8.82 -19.58
C TYR A 29 -10.06 -8.18 -20.96
N ARG A 30 -9.26 -7.13 -21.27
CA ARG A 30 -9.31 -6.41 -22.55
C ARG A 30 -8.06 -5.56 -22.80
N ASN A 31 -7.55 -5.57 -24.03
CA ASN A 31 -6.54 -4.62 -24.50
C ASN A 31 -7.16 -3.23 -24.72
N ILE A 32 -6.45 -2.19 -24.30
CA ILE A 32 -6.89 -0.80 -24.42
C ILE A 32 -5.84 0.05 -25.12
N ASN A 33 -6.28 1.21 -25.62
CA ASN A 33 -5.37 2.15 -26.25
C ASN A 33 -4.32 2.60 -25.22
N LYS A 34 -3.06 2.47 -25.59
CA LYS A 34 -1.90 2.92 -24.83
C LYS A 34 -2.02 4.37 -24.37
N ASP A 35 -2.57 5.24 -25.21
CA ASP A 35 -2.72 6.68 -24.92
C ASP A 35 -3.77 6.98 -23.84
N THR A 36 -4.54 5.98 -23.39
CA THR A 36 -5.52 6.12 -22.29
C THR A 36 -4.82 6.50 -20.99
N LEU A 37 -3.63 5.97 -20.75
CA LEU A 37 -2.78 6.30 -19.62
C LEU A 37 -1.49 6.89 -20.20
N ASN A 38 -1.22 8.17 -19.97
CA ASN A 38 0.01 8.81 -20.44
C ASN A 38 1.18 8.35 -19.55
N LEU A 39 1.59 7.09 -19.74
CA LEU A 39 2.71 6.48 -19.02
C LEU A 39 3.99 6.72 -19.82
N LYS A 40 4.98 7.27 -19.12
CA LYS A 40 6.32 7.42 -19.65
C LYS A 40 7.31 6.75 -18.71
N ILE A 41 8.13 5.87 -19.25
CA ILE A 41 9.13 5.14 -18.48
C ILE A 41 10.50 5.70 -18.83
N THR A 42 11.22 6.11 -17.79
CA THR A 42 12.55 6.70 -17.89
C THR A 42 13.51 5.96 -16.98
N GLU A 43 14.77 5.98 -17.38
CA GLU A 43 15.86 5.32 -16.67
C GLU A 43 16.93 6.36 -16.34
N ASN A 44 17.42 6.32 -15.11
CA ASN A 44 18.64 7.01 -14.72
C ASN A 44 19.64 6.01 -14.10
N GLU A 45 20.73 6.53 -13.53
CA GLU A 45 21.80 5.69 -12.96
C GLU A 45 21.29 4.75 -11.85
N ASN A 46 20.29 5.17 -11.08
CA ASN A 46 19.86 4.49 -9.86
C ASN A 46 18.46 3.85 -9.96
N TYR A 47 17.58 4.38 -10.80
CA TYR A 47 16.15 4.05 -10.80
C TYR A 47 15.56 3.91 -12.20
N ILE A 48 14.59 3.01 -12.30
CA ILE A 48 13.55 3.01 -13.33
C ILE A 48 12.37 3.80 -12.77
N THR A 49 11.93 4.83 -13.48
CA THR A 49 10.82 5.70 -13.07
C THR A 49 9.67 5.57 -14.05
N VAL A 50 8.48 5.25 -13.53
CA VAL A 50 7.22 5.33 -14.28
C VAL A 50 6.55 6.65 -13.90
N ASP A 51 6.47 7.55 -14.86
CA ASP A 51 5.68 8.77 -14.77
C ASP A 51 4.27 8.47 -15.29
N PHE A 52 3.26 8.82 -14.50
CA PHE A 52 1.85 8.65 -14.81
C PHE A 52 1.17 10.02 -14.80
N ILE A 53 0.47 10.36 -15.88
CA ILE A 53 -0.33 11.57 -16.01
C ILE A 53 -1.71 11.19 -16.56
N SER A 54 -2.78 11.65 -15.92
CA SER A 54 -4.14 11.47 -16.42
C SER A 54 -5.09 12.51 -15.84
N GLN A 55 -6.09 12.90 -16.64
CA GLN A 55 -7.21 13.75 -16.20
C GLN A 55 -8.34 12.94 -15.54
N GLU A 56 -8.42 11.64 -15.86
CA GLU A 56 -9.54 10.76 -15.48
C GLU A 56 -9.17 9.77 -14.38
N PHE A 57 -7.87 9.54 -14.18
CA PHE A 57 -7.38 8.49 -13.32
C PHE A 57 -6.28 8.98 -12.37
N ILE A 58 -6.15 8.32 -11.22
CA ILE A 58 -5.08 8.53 -10.25
C ILE A 58 -4.42 7.19 -9.96
N ALA A 59 -3.13 7.06 -10.25
CA ALA A 59 -2.36 5.88 -9.88
C ALA A 59 -1.94 5.94 -8.42
N ILE A 60 -2.21 4.86 -7.68
CA ILE A 60 -1.85 4.76 -6.26
C ILE A 60 -0.68 3.81 -6.07
N TYR A 61 -0.72 2.63 -6.69
CA TYR A 61 0.32 1.62 -6.54
C TYR A 61 0.80 1.12 -7.89
N GLY A 62 2.09 0.79 -7.93
CA GLY A 62 2.73 0.14 -9.06
C GLY A 62 3.48 -1.10 -8.57
N THR A 63 3.39 -2.16 -9.35
CA THR A 63 4.14 -3.39 -9.07
C THR A 63 4.77 -3.92 -10.33
N TRP A 64 6.10 -4.05 -10.31
CA TRP A 64 6.82 -4.78 -11.34
C TRP A 64 6.82 -6.27 -11.02
N SER A 65 6.55 -7.10 -12.02
CA SER A 65 6.51 -8.56 -11.90
C SER A 65 7.12 -9.26 -13.11
N THR A 66 7.46 -10.53 -12.92
CA THR A 66 8.08 -11.44 -13.88
C THR A 66 7.56 -12.85 -13.58
N GLY A 67 6.56 -13.28 -14.36
CA GLY A 67 5.77 -14.47 -14.03
C GLY A 67 5.20 -14.41 -12.60
N MET A 68 5.58 -15.38 -11.75
CA MET A 68 5.12 -15.45 -10.36
C MET A 68 5.92 -14.56 -9.39
N PHE A 69 6.98 -13.89 -9.85
CA PHE A 69 7.86 -13.12 -8.96
C PHE A 69 7.53 -11.63 -9.01
N LYS A 70 7.52 -10.99 -7.83
CA LYS A 70 7.50 -9.53 -7.71
C LYS A 70 8.91 -8.98 -7.61
N ILE A 71 9.14 -7.88 -8.30
CA ILE A 71 10.40 -7.14 -8.34
C ILE A 71 10.34 -6.00 -7.32
N LYS A 72 9.26 -5.23 -7.36
CA LYS A 72 9.01 -4.10 -6.45
C LYS A 72 7.53 -3.79 -6.45
N SER A 73 6.97 -3.62 -5.25
CA SER A 73 5.66 -3.02 -5.00
C SER A 73 5.89 -1.72 -4.22
N ASP A 74 5.33 -0.61 -4.69
CA ASP A 74 5.35 0.66 -3.95
C ASP A 74 4.22 1.60 -4.36
N SER A 75 4.01 2.61 -3.52
CA SER A 75 3.09 3.70 -3.82
C SER A 75 3.67 4.62 -4.89
N PHE A 76 2.81 5.20 -5.69
CA PHE A 76 3.13 6.40 -6.47
C PHE A 76 3.29 7.60 -5.55
N CYS A 77 4.13 8.54 -5.95
CA CYS A 77 4.39 9.77 -5.21
C CYS A 77 4.19 11.02 -6.08
N ILE A 78 3.78 12.11 -5.44
CA ILE A 78 3.79 13.48 -5.96
C ILE A 78 4.87 14.25 -5.23
N ASN A 79 5.89 14.77 -5.94
CA ASN A 79 6.97 15.55 -5.31
C ASN A 79 7.57 14.89 -4.06
N THR A 80 7.73 13.55 -4.06
CA THR A 80 8.17 12.65 -2.97
C THR A 80 7.13 12.25 -1.91
N TYR A 81 5.94 12.84 -1.96
CA TYR A 81 4.84 12.52 -1.03
C TYR A 81 3.96 11.39 -1.57
N SER A 82 3.69 10.36 -0.75
CA SER A 82 2.84 9.23 -1.18
C SER A 82 1.44 9.71 -1.54
N VAL A 83 0.90 9.22 -2.66
CA VAL A 83 -0.46 9.53 -3.11
C VAL A 83 -1.49 9.18 -2.05
N ILE A 84 -1.28 8.14 -1.23
CA ILE A 84 -2.23 7.75 -0.18
C ILE A 84 -2.32 8.81 0.91
N PHE A 85 -1.18 9.29 1.39
CA PHE A 85 -1.14 10.34 2.40
C PHE A 85 -1.72 11.65 1.83
N TRP A 86 -1.40 11.94 0.57
CA TRP A 86 -2.00 13.06 -0.15
C TRP A 86 -3.54 12.98 -0.24
N LEU A 87 -4.10 11.79 -0.49
CA LEU A 87 -5.55 11.60 -0.50
C LEU A 87 -6.18 11.74 0.89
N ASP A 88 -5.53 11.25 1.95
CA ASP A 88 -6.02 11.46 3.33
C ASP A 88 -6.10 12.95 3.66
N ASP A 89 -5.06 13.72 3.32
CA ASP A 89 -5.05 15.18 3.50
C ASP A 89 -6.20 15.85 2.73
N ILE A 90 -6.43 15.47 1.46
CA ILE A 90 -7.52 16.03 0.65
C ILE A 90 -8.90 15.67 1.20
N PHE A 91 -9.08 14.46 1.72
CA PHE A 91 -10.39 14.04 2.23
C PHE A 91 -10.70 14.60 3.61
N THR A 92 -9.68 14.91 4.40
CA THR A 92 -9.80 15.45 5.75
C THR A 92 -9.80 16.98 5.80
N ASP A 93 -9.09 17.65 4.89
CA ASP A 93 -9.06 19.11 4.77
C ASP A 93 -10.15 19.67 3.84
N LYS A 94 -10.38 20.98 3.89
CA LYS A 94 -11.27 21.74 3.00
C LYS A 94 -10.58 22.25 1.74
N LEU A 95 -9.31 21.91 1.48
CA LEU A 95 -8.75 22.07 0.13
C LEU A 95 -9.66 21.30 -0.82
N SER A 96 -10.17 22.01 -1.84
CA SER A 96 -11.36 21.51 -2.52
C SER A 96 -10.99 20.27 -3.32
N LEU A 97 -11.49 19.12 -2.90
CA LEU A 97 -11.57 17.91 -3.72
C LEU A 97 -11.94 18.25 -5.18
N GLU A 98 -12.77 19.28 -5.38
CA GLU A 98 -13.07 19.85 -6.69
C GLU A 98 -11.83 20.39 -7.42
N GLU A 99 -11.06 21.31 -6.82
CA GLU A 99 -9.80 21.82 -7.37
C GLU A 99 -8.85 20.67 -7.72
N VAL A 100 -8.60 19.75 -6.79
CA VAL A 100 -7.73 18.59 -7.07
C VAL A 100 -8.27 17.74 -8.22
N THR A 101 -9.57 17.44 -8.21
CA THR A 101 -10.18 16.65 -9.28
C THR A 101 -10.14 17.39 -10.63
N ASN A 102 -10.12 18.72 -10.64
CA ASN A 102 -10.07 19.55 -11.85
C ASN A 102 -8.65 19.78 -12.37
N THR A 103 -7.63 19.63 -11.52
CA THR A 103 -6.21 19.79 -11.87
C THR A 103 -5.45 18.46 -11.91
N LEU A 104 -6.14 17.31 -11.96
CA LEU A 104 -5.49 15.98 -11.91
C LEU A 104 -4.39 15.81 -12.96
N GLY A 105 -4.63 16.24 -14.21
CA GLY A 105 -3.63 16.09 -15.26
C GLY A 105 -2.44 17.04 -15.14
N ASP A 106 -2.42 17.95 -14.16
CA ASP A 106 -1.25 18.78 -13.86
C ASP A 106 -0.25 18.04 -12.95
N TYR A 107 -0.68 16.95 -12.30
CA TYR A 107 0.17 16.15 -11.43
C TYR A 107 0.85 15.03 -12.20
N VAL A 108 2.17 14.92 -11.99
CA VAL A 108 2.97 13.78 -12.45
C VAL A 108 3.16 12.82 -11.27
N LEU A 109 2.44 11.71 -11.30
CA LEU A 109 2.58 10.67 -10.30
C LEU A 109 3.77 9.79 -10.67
N LYS A 110 4.72 9.59 -9.75
CA LYS A 110 5.96 8.86 -10.02
C LYS A 110 6.06 7.59 -9.21
N HIS A 111 6.34 6.47 -9.87
CA HIS A 111 6.76 5.23 -9.23
C HIS A 111 8.23 4.96 -9.53
N ARG A 112 9.05 4.78 -8.49
CA ARG A 112 10.51 4.55 -8.63
C ARG A 112 10.89 3.15 -8.17
N THR A 113 11.53 2.42 -9.07
CA THR A 113 12.09 1.09 -8.80
C THR A 113 13.61 1.17 -8.83
N PRO A 114 14.32 0.68 -7.79
CA PRO A 114 15.77 0.57 -7.84
C PRO A 114 16.22 -0.27 -9.04
N LYS A 115 17.18 0.26 -9.80
CA LYS A 115 17.67 -0.37 -11.04
C LYS A 115 18.18 -1.79 -10.78
N GLU A 116 18.97 -1.99 -9.72
CA GLU A 116 19.49 -3.30 -9.35
C GLU A 116 18.39 -4.36 -9.17
N ALA A 117 17.29 -3.99 -8.50
CA ALA A 117 16.15 -4.88 -8.30
C ALA A 117 15.47 -5.22 -9.63
N PHE A 118 15.29 -4.22 -10.49
CA PHE A 118 14.65 -4.36 -11.81
C PHE A 118 15.43 -5.28 -12.75
N TYR A 119 16.76 -5.14 -12.83
CA TYR A 119 17.58 -5.93 -13.75
C TYR A 119 17.86 -7.37 -13.31
N LYS A 120 17.49 -7.74 -12.07
CA LYS A 120 17.76 -9.07 -11.52
C LYS A 120 16.87 -10.17 -12.12
N LYS A 121 15.78 -9.82 -12.80
CA LYS A 121 14.77 -10.76 -13.32
C LYS A 121 14.27 -10.27 -14.68
N ALA A 122 14.38 -11.09 -15.73
CA ALA A 122 14.25 -10.63 -17.11
C ALA A 122 13.27 -11.46 -17.99
N ASP A 123 12.32 -12.18 -17.40
CA ASP A 123 11.38 -13.01 -18.18
C ASP A 123 9.94 -12.52 -18.05
N ASN A 124 9.23 -12.30 -19.16
CA ASN A 124 7.83 -11.85 -19.16
C ASN A 124 7.57 -10.68 -18.20
N LEU A 125 8.28 -9.56 -18.43
CA LEU A 125 8.18 -8.39 -17.57
C LEU A 125 6.78 -7.79 -17.69
N GLU A 126 6.15 -7.51 -16.56
CA GLU A 126 4.86 -6.84 -16.47
C GLU A 126 4.92 -5.75 -15.40
N PHE A 127 4.12 -4.70 -15.59
CA PHE A 127 3.90 -3.67 -14.58
C PHE A 127 2.40 -3.52 -14.32
N SER A 128 1.96 -3.95 -13.15
CA SER A 128 0.57 -3.81 -12.71
C SER A 128 0.40 -2.46 -11.99
N LEU A 129 -0.65 -1.74 -12.37
CA LEU A 129 -1.05 -0.44 -11.87
C LEU A 129 -2.38 -0.58 -11.13
N ALA A 130 -2.44 -0.09 -9.89
CA ALA A 130 -3.68 0.10 -9.17
C ALA A 130 -4.08 1.58 -9.24
N ILE A 131 -5.23 1.89 -9.83
CA ILE A 131 -5.67 3.26 -10.09
C ILE A 131 -7.12 3.48 -9.66
N PHE A 132 -7.45 4.73 -9.35
CA PHE A 132 -8.84 5.19 -9.16
C PHE A 132 -9.32 5.98 -10.36
N LYS A 133 -10.62 5.85 -10.65
CA LYS A 133 -11.33 6.85 -11.45
C LYS A 133 -11.60 8.08 -10.61
N LYS A 134 -11.48 9.26 -11.23
CA LYS A 134 -11.81 10.56 -10.64
C LYS A 134 -13.19 10.59 -9.97
N ASP A 135 -14.20 10.02 -10.63
CA ASP A 135 -15.58 10.00 -10.10
C ASP A 135 -15.72 9.10 -8.85
N ASP A 136 -14.98 8.00 -8.80
CA ASP A 136 -15.02 7.10 -7.64
C ASP A 136 -14.25 7.68 -6.46
N LEU A 137 -13.18 8.44 -6.73
CA LEU A 137 -12.50 9.24 -5.72
C LEU A 137 -13.46 10.20 -5.01
N ARG A 138 -14.35 10.86 -5.76
CA ARG A 138 -15.32 11.79 -5.18
C ARG A 138 -16.29 11.10 -4.23
N LYS A 139 -16.83 9.96 -4.64
CA LYS A 139 -17.73 9.15 -3.78
C LYS A 139 -17.01 8.67 -2.54
N LEU A 140 -15.76 8.23 -2.70
CA LEU A 140 -14.94 7.74 -1.60
C LEU A 140 -14.61 8.85 -0.60
N ALA A 141 -14.24 10.04 -1.07
CA ALA A 141 -13.99 11.20 -0.22
C ALA A 141 -15.22 11.56 0.64
N ILE A 142 -16.41 11.59 0.02
CA ILE A 142 -17.67 11.85 0.72
C ILE A 142 -17.95 10.75 1.75
N GLY A 143 -17.79 9.48 1.36
CA GLY A 143 -17.98 8.33 2.24
C GLY A 143 -17.05 8.36 3.46
N TYR A 144 -15.77 8.61 3.22
CA TYR A 144 -14.76 8.68 4.27
C TYR A 144 -15.01 9.85 5.22
N LYS A 145 -15.36 11.03 4.69
CA LYS A 145 -15.73 12.18 5.52
C LYS A 145 -16.96 11.90 6.40
N ASN A 146 -17.98 11.26 5.85
CA ASN A 146 -19.16 10.84 6.62
C ASN A 146 -18.80 9.82 7.70
N TYR A 147 -17.91 8.87 7.38
CA TYR A 147 -17.39 7.91 8.35
C TYR A 147 -16.70 8.63 9.51
N LEU A 148 -15.77 9.56 9.24
CA LEU A 148 -15.06 10.33 10.26
C LEU A 148 -16.01 11.17 11.13
N ALA A 149 -17.07 11.75 10.54
CA ALA A 149 -18.06 12.52 11.28
C ALA A 149 -18.96 11.67 12.19
N SER A 150 -19.21 10.41 11.81
CA SER A 150 -20.07 9.48 12.55
C SER A 150 -19.34 8.60 13.58
N SER A 151 -18.01 8.62 13.56
CA SER A 151 -17.16 7.78 14.39
C SER A 151 -16.69 8.49 15.66
N LYS A 152 -16.35 7.72 16.70
CA LYS A 152 -15.56 8.24 17.83
C LYS A 152 -14.23 8.77 17.30
N PRO A 153 -13.56 9.73 17.99
CA PRO A 153 -12.24 10.20 17.59
C PRO A 153 -11.30 8.99 17.45
N LEU A 154 -10.89 8.72 16.21
CA LEU A 154 -10.00 7.64 15.85
C LEU A 154 -8.55 8.08 16.04
N TYR A 155 -7.70 7.15 16.45
CA TYR A 155 -6.26 7.36 16.34
C TYR A 155 -5.85 7.36 14.85
N ASP A 156 -4.76 8.06 14.50
CA ASP A 156 -4.32 8.19 13.10
C ASP A 156 -4.19 6.84 12.40
N PHE A 157 -3.70 5.80 13.11
CA PHE A 157 -3.56 4.46 12.53
C PHE A 157 -4.90 3.80 12.16
N GLU A 158 -5.96 4.01 12.96
CA GLU A 158 -7.30 3.48 12.67
C GLU A 158 -7.94 4.23 11.52
N ARG A 159 -7.64 5.53 11.43
CA ARG A 159 -8.03 6.40 10.33
C ARG A 159 -7.48 5.88 8.99
N PHE A 160 -6.17 5.64 8.94
CA PHE A 160 -5.51 5.09 7.76
C PHE A 160 -5.98 3.67 7.41
N ASP A 161 -6.16 2.79 8.40
CA ASP A 161 -6.66 1.42 8.20
C ASP A 161 -8.05 1.41 7.55
N GLU A 162 -8.94 2.34 7.93
CA GLU A 162 -10.26 2.44 7.31
C GLU A 162 -10.20 3.07 5.91
N LEU A 163 -9.39 4.12 5.73
CA LEU A 163 -9.18 4.71 4.41
C LEU A 163 -8.71 3.66 3.41
N GLU A 164 -7.72 2.85 3.78
CA GLU A 164 -7.18 1.80 2.94
C GLU A 164 -8.24 0.76 2.54
N LYS A 165 -9.11 0.33 3.48
CA LYS A 165 -10.23 -0.56 3.17
C LYS A 165 -11.22 0.06 2.19
N MET A 166 -11.56 1.33 2.37
CA MET A 166 -12.47 2.04 1.47
C MET A 166 -11.85 2.16 0.07
N LEU A 167 -10.56 2.46 -0.02
CA LEU A 167 -9.79 2.51 -1.27
C LEU A 167 -9.84 1.17 -2.00
N GLN A 168 -9.63 0.05 -1.33
CA GLN A 168 -9.65 -1.28 -1.97
C GLN A 168 -10.93 -1.60 -2.74
N ASN A 169 -12.09 -1.13 -2.27
CA ASN A 169 -13.38 -1.40 -2.91
C ASN A 169 -13.60 -0.63 -4.21
N CYS A 170 -12.78 0.40 -4.48
CA CYS A 170 -12.93 1.29 -5.63
C CYS A 170 -11.77 1.20 -6.64
N LEU A 171 -10.80 0.30 -6.41
CA LEU A 171 -9.62 0.18 -7.25
C LEU A 171 -9.94 -0.49 -8.60
N PHE A 172 -9.39 0.11 -9.66
CA PHE A 172 -9.29 -0.47 -10.98
C PHE A 172 -7.84 -0.86 -11.26
N TYR A 173 -7.64 -1.99 -11.91
CA TYR A 173 -6.30 -2.52 -12.15
C TYR A 173 -6.00 -2.58 -13.65
N PHE A 174 -4.84 -2.04 -14.00
CA PHE A 174 -4.31 -2.04 -15.36
C PHE A 174 -2.99 -2.79 -15.37
N GLY A 175 -2.78 -3.58 -16.42
CA GLY A 175 -1.52 -4.23 -16.71
C GLY A 175 -0.83 -3.53 -17.86
N VAL A 176 0.43 -3.18 -17.66
CA VAL A 176 1.36 -2.80 -18.71
C VAL A 176 2.19 -4.05 -19.02
N LYS A 177 1.89 -4.70 -20.14
CA LYS A 177 2.57 -5.92 -20.57
C LYS A 177 3.62 -5.60 -21.61
N TYR A 178 4.76 -6.27 -21.51
CA TYR A 178 5.83 -6.16 -22.48
C TYR A 178 5.94 -7.45 -23.27
N HIS A 179 6.19 -7.34 -24.57
CA HIS A 179 6.59 -8.47 -25.40
C HIS A 179 8.11 -8.56 -25.38
N ASN A 180 8.67 -9.31 -24.43
CA ASN A 180 10.10 -9.56 -24.36
C ASN A 180 10.46 -11.02 -24.64
N GLN A 181 11.69 -11.21 -25.14
CA GLN A 181 12.31 -12.52 -25.22
C GLN A 181 12.67 -13.01 -23.82
N THR A 182 12.60 -14.34 -23.61
CA THR A 182 12.97 -14.97 -22.35
C THR A 182 14.35 -14.51 -21.87
N ASN A 183 14.45 -14.12 -20.60
CA ASN A 183 15.67 -13.62 -19.96
C ASN A 183 16.25 -12.32 -20.56
N ARG A 184 15.45 -11.49 -21.22
CA ARG A 184 15.86 -10.17 -21.70
C ARG A 184 14.85 -9.10 -21.29
N ILE A 185 15.35 -7.97 -20.80
CA ILE A 185 14.53 -6.77 -20.61
C ILE A 185 14.24 -6.16 -22.00
N PRO A 186 13.03 -5.64 -22.25
CA PRO A 186 12.74 -4.91 -23.48
C PRO A 186 13.79 -3.82 -23.74
N GLU A 187 14.27 -3.70 -24.98
CA GLU A 187 15.20 -2.63 -25.37
C GLU A 187 14.56 -1.24 -25.22
N ASN A 188 13.25 -1.16 -25.42
CA ASN A 188 12.46 0.05 -25.21
C ASN A 188 11.34 -0.20 -24.20
N LEU A 189 11.52 0.28 -22.96
CA LEU A 189 10.49 0.21 -21.91
C LEU A 189 9.26 1.09 -22.20
N ASN A 190 9.26 1.89 -23.26
CA ASN A 190 8.06 2.60 -23.70
C ASN A 190 7.31 1.83 -24.79
N GLU A 191 7.77 0.66 -25.27
CA GLU A 191 7.05 -0.21 -26.18
C GLU A 191 6.29 -1.30 -25.41
N TYR A 192 5.12 -0.93 -24.89
CA TYR A 192 4.26 -1.81 -24.11
C TYR A 192 2.84 -1.88 -24.68
N GLU A 193 2.15 -2.98 -24.36
CA GLU A 193 0.71 -3.11 -24.52
C GLU A 193 0.02 -2.79 -23.20
N LEU A 194 -1.10 -2.07 -23.29
CA LEU A 194 -1.89 -1.72 -22.12
C LEU A 194 -3.15 -2.60 -22.08
N VAL A 195 -3.38 -3.21 -20.92
CA VAL A 195 -4.43 -4.21 -20.71
C VAL A 195 -5.17 -3.91 -19.41
N ILE A 196 -6.46 -4.18 -19.36
CA ILE A 196 -7.25 -4.10 -18.12
C ILE A 196 -7.32 -5.50 -17.50
N TYR A 197 -7.08 -5.60 -16.20
CA TYR A 197 -7.24 -6.85 -15.46
C TYR A 197 -8.62 -6.94 -14.81
N LYS A 198 -9.20 -8.15 -14.81
CA LYS A 198 -10.32 -8.46 -13.92
C LYS A 198 -9.75 -9.06 -12.65
N VAL A 199 -10.05 -8.40 -11.53
CA VAL A 199 -9.49 -8.77 -10.23
C VAL A 199 -10.55 -9.47 -9.40
N ASN A 200 -10.20 -10.59 -8.78
CA ASN A 200 -11.02 -11.18 -7.74
C ASN A 200 -10.65 -10.55 -6.39
N THR A 201 -11.56 -9.78 -5.81
CA THR A 201 -11.34 -9.12 -4.51
C THR A 201 -11.62 -10.04 -3.32
N SER A 202 -11.96 -11.31 -3.55
CA SER A 202 -12.23 -12.25 -2.47
C SER A 202 -10.95 -12.70 -1.74
N ASN A 203 -10.71 -12.12 -0.54
CA ASN A 203 -10.02 -12.74 0.61
C ASN A 203 -8.55 -12.42 0.96
N SER A 204 -7.97 -11.28 0.62
CA SER A 204 -6.52 -11.13 0.84
C SER A 204 -6.00 -10.20 1.91
N PHE A 205 -6.63 -9.06 2.17
CA PHE A 205 -5.92 -8.01 2.92
C PHE A 205 -5.97 -8.16 4.44
N SER A 206 -7.04 -8.77 4.98
CA SER A 206 -7.22 -8.78 6.43
C SER A 206 -6.40 -9.86 7.13
N ARG A 207 -6.00 -10.95 6.47
CA ARG A 207 -5.46 -12.12 7.19
C ARG A 207 -4.09 -11.85 7.82
N PRO A 208 -3.08 -11.30 7.10
CA PRO A 208 -1.77 -11.04 7.68
C PRO A 208 -1.80 -9.92 8.73
N LEU A 209 -2.53 -8.83 8.48
CA LEU A 209 -2.70 -7.73 9.44
C LEU A 209 -3.46 -8.19 10.69
N THR A 210 -4.49 -9.01 10.54
CA THR A 210 -5.22 -9.60 11.68
C THR A 210 -4.34 -10.58 12.45
N LEU A 211 -3.49 -11.36 11.76
CA LEU A 211 -2.52 -12.26 12.40
C LEU A 211 -1.43 -11.49 13.14
N ILE A 212 -0.91 -10.39 12.58
CA ILE A 212 0.09 -9.53 13.24
C ILE A 212 -0.53 -8.78 14.42
N LYS A 213 -1.74 -8.21 14.26
CA LYS A 213 -2.52 -7.62 15.36
C LYS A 213 -2.76 -8.64 16.47
N LYS A 214 -3.16 -9.88 16.12
CA LYS A 214 -3.36 -10.97 17.07
C LYS A 214 -2.06 -11.38 17.78
N CYS A 215 -0.96 -11.55 17.05
CA CYS A 215 0.35 -11.86 17.64
C CYS A 215 0.83 -10.76 18.59
N ALA A 216 0.65 -9.48 18.25
CA ALA A 216 1.02 -8.37 19.12
C ALA A 216 0.18 -8.34 20.41
N ILE A 217 -1.12 -8.61 20.31
CA ILE A 217 -2.02 -8.73 21.47
C ILE A 217 -1.63 -9.93 22.32
N ASP A 218 -1.46 -11.10 21.73
CA ASP A 218 -1.09 -12.34 22.42
C ASP A 218 0.26 -12.18 23.15
N THR A 219 1.24 -11.53 22.52
CA THR A 219 2.53 -11.22 23.14
C THR A 219 2.39 -10.26 24.32
N THR A 220 1.57 -9.21 24.18
CA THR A 220 1.34 -8.23 25.25
C THR A 220 0.65 -8.87 26.45
N VAL A 221 -0.36 -9.71 26.20
CA VAL A 221 -1.07 -10.47 27.24
C VAL A 221 -0.14 -11.46 27.93
N ALA A 222 0.69 -12.18 27.18
CA ALA A 222 1.67 -13.11 27.75
C ALA A 222 2.71 -12.41 28.64
N VAL A 223 3.23 -11.26 28.20
CA VAL A 223 4.16 -10.44 28.99
C VAL A 223 3.48 -9.94 30.28
N PHE A 224 2.25 -9.45 30.20
CA PHE A 224 1.50 -8.97 31.36
C PHE A 224 1.22 -10.10 32.37
N LEU A 225 0.84 -11.28 31.90
CA LEU A 225 0.64 -12.47 32.74
C LEU A 225 1.94 -12.91 33.41
N MET A 226 3.07 -12.89 32.70
CA MET A 226 4.39 -13.18 33.27
C MET A 226 4.74 -12.17 34.37
N PHE A 227 4.53 -10.87 34.17
CA PHE A 227 4.77 -9.86 35.20
C PHE A 227 3.90 -10.07 36.46
N ILE A 228 2.62 -10.43 36.29
CA ILE A 228 1.74 -10.75 37.41
C ILE A 228 2.23 -11.99 38.15
N LEU A 229 2.60 -13.05 37.42
CA LEU A 229 2.99 -14.33 38.02
C LEU A 229 4.31 -14.22 38.79
N PHE A 230 5.31 -13.54 38.22
CA PHE A 230 6.56 -13.21 38.92
C PHE A 230 6.33 -12.24 40.08
N GLY A 231 5.42 -11.26 39.93
CA GLY A 231 5.02 -10.37 41.01
C GLY A 231 4.42 -11.12 42.20
N ILE A 232 3.53 -12.08 41.95
CA ILE A 232 2.93 -12.94 42.97
C ILE A 232 3.99 -13.82 43.64
N LEU A 233 4.92 -14.39 42.88
CA LEU A 233 6.01 -15.20 43.44
C LEU A 233 6.95 -14.38 44.33
N ILE A 234 7.33 -13.17 43.90
CA ILE A 234 8.14 -12.25 44.70
C ILE A 234 7.39 -11.84 45.97
N PHE A 235 6.09 -11.52 45.85
CA PHE A 235 5.28 -11.12 46.99
C PHE A 235 5.09 -12.28 47.99
N GLY A 236 4.81 -13.48 47.50
CA GLY A 236 4.71 -14.71 48.30
C GLY A 236 6.04 -15.07 48.98
N GLY A 237 7.16 -14.91 48.26
CA GLY A 237 8.50 -15.07 48.83
C GLY A 237 8.79 -14.06 49.95
N ARG A 238 8.46 -12.77 49.73
CA ARG A 238 8.63 -11.73 50.76
C ARG A 238 7.71 -11.93 51.96
N TYR A 239 6.45 -12.30 51.75
CA TYR A 239 5.50 -12.58 52.83
C TYR A 239 5.88 -13.84 53.63
N SER A 240 6.43 -14.86 52.97
CA SER A 240 6.96 -16.05 53.64
C SER A 240 8.17 -15.68 54.50
N LEU A 241 9.12 -14.90 53.95
CA LEU A 241 10.31 -14.46 54.67
C LEU A 241 9.99 -13.48 55.82
N SER A 242 8.96 -12.65 55.71
CA SER A 242 8.54 -11.72 56.77
C SER A 242 7.94 -12.40 58.00
N LYS A 243 7.75 -13.73 57.97
CA LYS A 243 7.39 -14.51 59.17
C LYS A 243 8.62 -14.96 59.97
N TYR A 244 9.82 -14.80 59.42
CA TYR A 244 11.08 -15.24 60.02
C TYR A 244 11.97 -14.09 60.49
N PHE A 245 11.57 -12.83 60.25
CA PHE A 245 12.20 -11.59 60.71
C PHE A 245 11.14 -10.71 61.39
#